data_AF-A0A542BBN8-F1
#
_entry.id   AF-A0A542BBN8-F1
#
_cell.length_a   1.000
_cell.length_b   1.000
_cell.length_c   1.000
_cell.angle_alpha   90.00
_cell.angle_beta   90.00
_cell.angle_gamma   90.00
#
_symmetry.space_group_name_H-M   'P 1'
#
loop_
_entity.id
_entity.type
_entity.pdbx_description
1 polymer ?
#
loop_
_entity_poly.entity_id
_entity_poly.type
_entity_poly.pdbx_seq_one_letter_code
_entity_poly.pdbx_strand_id
1 'polypeptide(L)'
;MRRLSLLALLCGFLPAAALADVTPEKISFQPQVKGLGCLKPETKAMIADLVAKIGPIQITSTCGGRHARHSQHYSGRAIDFRPMATSSRKAAAAARAIENVGGVGTYSNGLVHADVGAREISWHGHKRSRYASAGKRRHYTRVARNSR
;
A
#
# COMPACT_ATOMS: atom_id res chain seq x y z
N MET A 1 -43.30 -47.68 -24.51
CA MET A 1 -41.85 -47.82 -24.20
C MET A 1 -41.16 -46.49 -24.55
N ARG A 2 -40.69 -45.73 -23.54
CA ARG A 2 -39.27 -45.35 -23.33
C ARG A 2 -38.69 -44.52 -24.52
N ARG A 3 -38.28 -43.25 -24.42
CA ARG A 3 -37.47 -42.56 -23.39
C ARG A 3 -37.61 -41.04 -23.57
N LEU A 4 -37.80 -40.30 -22.47
CA LEU A 4 -37.59 -38.85 -22.40
C LEU A 4 -36.08 -38.59 -22.20
N SER A 5 -35.46 -37.84 -23.10
CA SER A 5 -34.09 -37.35 -22.94
C SER A 5 -34.13 -35.97 -22.30
N LEU A 6 -33.78 -35.87 -21.02
CA LEU A 6 -33.45 -34.60 -20.37
C LEU A 6 -32.11 -34.10 -20.93
N LEU A 7 -32.11 -32.92 -21.58
CA LEU A 7 -30.89 -32.15 -21.80
C LEU A 7 -30.70 -31.23 -20.59
N ALA A 8 -29.67 -31.52 -19.78
CA ALA A 8 -29.23 -30.65 -18.70
C ALA A 8 -28.39 -29.51 -19.28
N LEU A 9 -28.90 -28.27 -19.23
CA LEU A 9 -28.14 -27.07 -19.53
C LEU A 9 -27.27 -26.73 -18.30
N LEU A 10 -26.00 -27.14 -18.31
CA LEU A 10 -25.03 -26.74 -17.29
C LEU A 10 -24.60 -25.29 -17.54
N CYS A 11 -25.16 -24.37 -16.75
CA CYS A 11 -24.65 -23.00 -16.64
C CYS A 11 -23.25 -23.04 -16.02
N GLY A 12 -22.22 -22.95 -16.86
CA GLY A 12 -20.85 -22.67 -16.43
C GLY A 12 -20.75 -21.22 -15.95
N PHE A 13 -20.92 -20.98 -14.65
CA PHE A 13 -20.45 -19.75 -14.03
C PHE A 13 -18.93 -19.79 -13.98
N LEU A 14 -18.29 -19.24 -15.00
CA LEU A 14 -16.88 -18.86 -14.93
C LEU A 14 -16.78 -17.65 -13.99
N PRO A 15 -16.06 -17.72 -12.86
CA PRO A 15 -15.64 -16.51 -12.19
C PRO A 15 -14.63 -15.84 -13.12
N ALA A 16 -15.06 -14.81 -13.84
CA ALA A 16 -14.16 -13.85 -14.43
C ALA A 16 -13.32 -13.29 -13.28
N ALA A 17 -12.08 -13.77 -13.15
CA ALA A 17 -11.08 -13.11 -12.33
C ALA A 17 -10.95 -11.70 -12.92
N ALA A 18 -11.64 -10.74 -12.30
CA ALA A 18 -11.44 -9.33 -12.56
C ALA A 18 -10.00 -9.04 -12.14
N LEU A 19 -9.09 -9.12 -13.12
CA LEU A 19 -7.82 -8.45 -13.05
C LEU A 19 -8.18 -6.99 -12.79
N ALA A 20 -7.96 -6.55 -11.56
CA ALA A 20 -8.06 -5.15 -11.19
C ALA A 20 -7.06 -4.41 -12.07
N ASP A 21 -7.57 -3.90 -13.19
CA ASP A 21 -6.93 -2.83 -13.94
C ASP A 21 -6.81 -1.69 -12.94
N VAL A 22 -5.63 -1.55 -12.35
CA VAL A 22 -5.33 -0.41 -11.49
C VAL A 22 -5.38 0.78 -12.43
N THR A 23 -6.55 1.44 -12.49
CA THR A 23 -6.86 2.48 -13.48
C THR A 23 -5.67 3.43 -13.59
N PRO A 24 -4.92 3.41 -14.71
CA PRO A 24 -3.74 4.25 -14.87
C PRO A 24 -4.07 5.75 -14.76
N GLU A 25 -5.35 6.11 -14.82
CA GLU A 25 -5.88 7.46 -14.63
C GLU A 25 -5.54 8.11 -13.27
N LYS A 26 -5.28 7.32 -12.23
CA LYS A 26 -5.07 7.86 -10.86
C LYS A 26 -3.61 7.95 -10.42
N ILE A 27 -2.66 7.50 -11.24
CA ILE A 27 -1.23 7.55 -10.91
C ILE A 27 -0.50 8.31 -12.01
N SER A 28 0.07 9.46 -11.63
CA SER A 28 0.99 10.22 -12.48
C SER A 28 2.41 10.14 -11.95
N PHE A 29 3.39 10.47 -12.78
CA PHE A 29 4.82 10.40 -12.46
C PHE A 29 5.50 11.74 -12.71
N GLN A 30 6.44 12.12 -11.86
CA GLN A 30 7.39 13.17 -12.21
C GLN A 30 8.39 12.67 -13.26
N PRO A 31 8.96 13.56 -14.11
CA PRO A 31 9.80 13.17 -15.24
C PRO A 31 10.99 12.25 -14.87
N GLN A 32 11.57 12.42 -13.69
CA GLN A 32 12.70 11.61 -13.21
C GLN A 32 12.31 10.19 -12.77
N VAL A 33 11.02 9.88 -12.63
CA VAL A 33 10.55 8.58 -12.16
C VAL A 33 10.38 7.64 -13.35
N LYS A 34 11.19 6.58 -13.39
CA LYS A 34 11.18 5.56 -14.46
C LYS A 34 9.99 4.58 -14.38
N GLY A 35 8.92 4.94 -13.67
CA GLY A 35 7.75 4.10 -13.40
C GLY A 35 7.90 3.16 -12.18
N LEU A 36 7.03 2.15 -12.13
CA LEU A 36 6.88 1.21 -10.99
C LEU A 36 7.67 -0.10 -11.15
N GLY A 37 8.42 -0.27 -12.24
CA GLY A 37 9.05 -1.55 -12.61
C GLY A 37 10.02 -2.09 -11.55
N CYS A 38 10.72 -1.20 -10.85
CA CYS A 38 11.69 -1.57 -9.81
C CYS A 38 11.05 -1.90 -8.45
N LEU A 39 9.74 -1.67 -8.29
CA LEU A 39 9.04 -1.88 -7.02
C LEU A 39 8.68 -3.34 -6.81
N LYS A 40 8.75 -3.79 -5.57
CA LYS A 40 8.29 -5.13 -5.18
C LYS A 40 6.75 -5.23 -5.27
N PRO A 41 6.20 -6.44 -5.44
CA PRO A 41 4.76 -6.65 -5.52
C PRO A 41 3.99 -6.06 -4.34
N GLU A 42 4.53 -6.19 -3.12
CA GLU A 42 3.85 -5.68 -1.92
C GLU A 42 3.77 -4.14 -1.91
N THR A 43 4.77 -3.47 -2.48
CA THR A 43 4.75 -2.00 -2.62
C THR A 43 3.76 -1.55 -3.69
N LYS A 44 3.60 -2.32 -4.78
CA LYS A 44 2.57 -2.04 -5.79
C LYS A 44 1.16 -2.22 -5.21
N ALA A 45 0.94 -3.24 -4.39
CA ALA A 45 -0.31 -3.45 -3.66
C ALA A 45 -0.61 -2.28 -2.71
N MET A 46 0.39 -1.85 -1.91
CA MET A 46 0.27 -0.66 -1.05
C MET A 46 -0.13 0.59 -1.85
N ILE A 47 0.43 0.81 -3.04
CA ILE A 47 0.07 1.94 -3.90
C ILE A 47 -1.39 1.86 -4.34
N ALA A 48 -1.86 0.68 -4.74
CA ALA A 48 -3.25 0.48 -5.14
C ALA A 48 -4.23 0.79 -3.99
N ASP A 49 -3.96 0.26 -2.79
CA ASP A 49 -4.76 0.53 -1.59
C ASP A 49 -4.77 2.01 -1.21
N LEU A 50 -3.61 2.67 -1.35
CA LEU A 50 -3.47 4.09 -1.07
C LEU A 50 -4.33 4.92 -2.01
N VAL A 51 -4.20 4.69 -3.33
CA VAL A 51 -4.99 5.38 -4.36
C VAL A 51 -6.49 5.14 -4.19
N ALA A 52 -6.89 3.93 -3.82
CA ALA A 52 -8.30 3.62 -3.52
C ALA A 52 -8.83 4.44 -2.34
N LYS A 53 -8.01 4.69 -1.31
CA LYS A 53 -8.40 5.44 -0.11
C LYS A 53 -8.34 6.96 -0.29
N ILE A 54 -7.39 7.49 -1.05
CA ILE A 54 -7.09 8.93 -1.06
C ILE A 54 -7.27 9.59 -2.43
N GLY A 55 -7.56 8.82 -3.47
CA GLY A 55 -7.66 9.30 -4.83
C GLY A 55 -6.30 9.44 -5.52
N PRO A 56 -6.21 10.27 -6.58
CA PRO A 56 -5.04 10.33 -7.44
C PRO A 56 -3.79 10.81 -6.71
N ILE A 57 -2.64 10.26 -7.12
CA ILE A 57 -1.32 10.62 -6.60
C ILE A 57 -0.35 10.93 -7.75
N GLN A 58 0.61 11.81 -7.49
CA GLN A 58 1.79 11.98 -8.33
C GLN A 58 3.00 11.38 -7.62
N ILE A 59 3.57 10.32 -8.17
CA ILE A 59 4.77 9.69 -7.64
C ILE A 59 5.99 10.53 -8.03
N THR A 60 6.78 10.90 -7.04
CA THR A 60 7.94 11.79 -7.19
C THR A 60 9.27 11.05 -7.04
N SER A 61 9.25 9.88 -6.39
CA SER A 61 10.43 9.03 -6.22
C SER A 61 10.08 7.56 -6.04
N THR A 62 10.86 6.68 -6.65
CA THR A 62 10.82 5.21 -6.49
C THR A 62 12.23 4.70 -6.14
N CYS A 63 12.86 3.84 -6.94
CA CYS A 63 14.19 3.28 -6.61
C CYS A 63 15.37 4.16 -7.04
N GLY A 64 15.11 5.21 -7.84
CA GLY A 64 16.13 6.13 -8.33
C GLY A 64 16.48 7.23 -7.32
N GLY A 65 17.63 7.89 -7.54
CA GLY A 65 18.07 9.04 -6.75
C GLY A 65 18.89 8.68 -5.51
N ARG A 66 19.21 9.72 -4.72
CA ARG A 66 19.98 9.60 -3.48
C ARG A 66 19.01 9.57 -2.29
N HIS A 67 19.18 8.57 -1.44
CA HIS A 67 18.36 8.34 -0.26
C HIS A 67 19.23 8.15 0.98
N ALA A 68 18.61 8.21 2.15
CA ALA A 68 19.29 7.91 3.40
C ALA A 68 19.88 6.49 3.41
N ARG A 69 20.95 6.29 4.20
CA ARG A 69 21.56 4.96 4.37
C ARG A 69 20.51 3.96 4.90
N HIS A 70 20.39 2.82 4.24
CA HIS A 70 19.34 1.79 4.50
C HIS A 70 17.90 2.23 4.20
N SER A 71 17.71 3.20 3.29
CA SER A 71 16.39 3.56 2.78
C SER A 71 15.68 2.38 2.10
N GLN A 72 14.37 2.29 2.30
CA GLN A 72 13.52 1.29 1.64
C GLN A 72 13.36 1.56 0.12
N HIS A 73 13.71 2.76 -0.36
CA HIS A 73 13.75 3.05 -1.79
C HIS A 73 14.76 2.14 -2.53
N TYR A 74 15.92 1.88 -1.93
CA TYR A 74 16.96 1.05 -2.54
C TYR A 74 16.59 -0.43 -2.70
N SER A 75 15.59 -0.91 -1.95
CA SER A 75 15.10 -2.28 -2.03
C SER A 75 13.77 -2.40 -2.79
N GLY A 76 13.32 -1.31 -3.45
CA GLY A 76 12.04 -1.26 -4.15
C GLY A 76 10.83 -1.36 -3.23
N ARG A 77 10.99 -0.94 -1.96
CA ARG A 77 9.99 -1.08 -0.89
C ARG A 77 9.31 0.23 -0.50
N ALA A 78 9.63 1.34 -1.16
CA ALA A 78 9.14 2.66 -0.82
C ALA A 78 8.80 3.51 -2.04
N ILE A 79 7.93 4.49 -1.81
CA ILE A 79 7.66 5.60 -2.72
C ILE A 79 7.59 6.93 -1.96
N ASP A 80 7.93 8.00 -2.65
CA ASP A 80 7.54 9.36 -2.28
C ASP A 80 6.50 9.85 -3.30
N PHE A 81 5.46 10.53 -2.81
CA PHE A 81 4.38 11.01 -3.66
C PHE A 81 3.75 12.31 -3.15
N ARG A 82 3.04 13.01 -4.04
CA ARG A 82 2.10 14.08 -3.71
C ARG A 82 0.67 13.56 -3.82
N PRO A 83 -0.16 13.66 -2.77
CA PRO A 83 -1.61 13.45 -2.91
C PRO A 83 -2.23 14.60 -3.71
N MET A 84 -3.10 14.29 -4.67
CA MET A 84 -3.71 15.30 -5.54
C MET A 84 -5.14 15.68 -5.12
N ALA A 85 -5.84 14.81 -4.38
CA ALA A 85 -7.21 15.06 -3.93
C ALA A 85 -7.34 15.30 -2.41
N THR A 86 -6.25 15.25 -1.64
CA THR A 86 -6.28 15.40 -0.18
C THR A 86 -5.00 16.00 0.36
N SER A 87 -4.99 16.40 1.63
CA SER A 87 -3.79 16.95 2.27
C SER A 87 -2.77 15.85 2.60
N SER A 88 -1.48 16.18 2.62
CA SER A 88 -0.39 15.26 3.00
C SER A 88 -0.61 14.62 4.37
N ARG A 89 -1.24 15.33 5.30
CA ARG A 89 -1.60 14.81 6.62
C ARG A 89 -2.66 13.71 6.54
N LYS A 90 -3.73 13.92 5.76
CA LYS A 90 -4.79 12.92 5.54
C LYS A 90 -4.25 11.72 4.77
N ALA A 91 -3.42 11.96 3.74
CA ALA A 91 -2.76 10.90 2.99
C ALA A 91 -1.86 10.02 3.87
N ALA A 92 -1.03 10.63 4.73
CA ALA A 92 -0.19 9.89 5.66
C ALA A 92 -1.01 9.11 6.71
N ALA A 93 -2.16 9.64 7.14
CA ALA A 93 -3.07 8.91 8.03
C ALA A 93 -3.68 7.68 7.34
N ALA A 94 -4.13 7.83 6.09
CA ALA A 94 -4.61 6.71 5.29
C ALA A 94 -3.51 5.66 5.04
N ALA A 95 -2.28 6.08 4.73
CA ALA A 95 -1.15 5.17 4.55
C ALA A 95 -0.86 4.34 5.81
N ARG A 96 -0.89 4.95 7.01
CA ARG A 96 -0.71 4.23 8.28
C ARG A 96 -1.82 3.20 8.57
N ALA A 97 -2.98 3.35 7.95
CA ALA A 97 -4.12 2.45 8.12
C ALA A 97 -4.11 1.28 7.12
N ILE A 98 -3.19 1.25 6.15
CA ILE A 98 -3.03 0.13 5.22
C ILE A 98 -2.27 -0.98 5.92
N GLU A 99 -2.73 -2.22 5.73
CA GLU A 99 -2.05 -3.37 6.28
C GLU A 99 -0.66 -3.54 5.64
N ASN A 100 0.34 -3.89 6.44
CA ASN A 100 1.74 -4.10 6.00
C ASN A 100 2.51 -2.86 5.53
N VAL A 101 2.00 -1.65 5.81
CA VAL A 101 2.83 -0.44 5.76
C VAL A 101 3.77 -0.41 6.98
N GLY A 102 5.05 -0.17 6.71
CA GLY A 102 6.12 -0.04 7.69
C GLY A 102 6.41 1.41 8.04
N GLY A 103 6.95 2.18 7.10
CA GLY A 103 7.25 3.59 7.31
C GLY A 103 6.25 4.53 6.66
N VAL A 104 5.87 5.59 7.38
CA VAL A 104 5.11 6.72 6.81
C VAL A 104 5.71 8.05 7.24
N GLY A 105 6.14 8.84 6.27
CA GLY A 105 6.73 10.16 6.48
C GLY A 105 5.93 11.27 5.84
N THR A 106 6.06 12.47 6.38
CA THR A 106 5.62 13.70 5.70
C THR A 106 6.74 14.72 5.70
N TYR A 107 6.97 15.35 4.56
CA TYR A 107 7.95 16.42 4.38
C TYR A 107 7.27 17.79 4.43
N SER A 108 8.03 18.85 4.72
CA SER A 108 7.51 20.22 4.82
C SER A 108 6.93 20.74 3.50
N ASN A 109 7.41 20.22 2.37
CA ASN A 109 6.95 20.57 1.02
C ASN A 109 5.71 19.78 0.57
N GLY A 110 5.03 19.07 1.49
CA GLY A 110 3.80 18.33 1.21
C GLY A 110 4.01 16.94 0.59
N LEU A 111 5.25 16.49 0.37
CA LEU A 111 5.51 15.11 -0.01
C LEU A 111 5.17 14.14 1.14
N VAL A 112 4.72 12.96 0.77
CA VAL A 112 4.45 11.85 1.67
C VAL A 112 5.35 10.70 1.27
N HIS A 113 6.03 10.13 2.27
CA HIS A 113 6.78 8.89 2.15
C HIS A 113 5.91 7.74 2.63
N ALA A 114 5.90 6.62 1.91
CA ALA A 114 5.29 5.37 2.36
C ALA A 114 6.16 4.17 1.94
N ASP A 115 6.37 3.24 2.87
CA ASP A 115 7.13 2.02 2.62
C ASP A 115 6.52 0.79 3.30
N VAL A 116 6.86 -0.40 2.79
CA VAL A 116 6.43 -1.70 3.33
C VAL A 116 7.52 -2.37 4.19
N GLY A 117 8.52 -1.62 4.69
CA GLY A 117 9.62 -2.13 5.48
C GLY A 117 9.17 -2.77 6.81
N ALA A 118 10.02 -3.60 7.41
CA ALA A 118 9.69 -4.26 8.68
C ALA A 118 9.61 -3.29 9.88
N ARG A 119 10.08 -2.05 9.72
CA ARG A 119 10.12 -1.06 10.80
C ARG A 119 8.86 -0.20 10.76
N GLU A 120 8.05 -0.25 11.82
CA GLU A 120 6.90 0.64 12.02
C GLU A 120 7.38 2.03 12.51
N ILE A 121 7.57 2.98 11.58
CA ILE A 121 8.11 4.33 11.88
C ILE A 121 7.22 5.39 11.25
N SER A 122 6.85 6.43 12.02
CA SER A 122 6.20 7.62 11.49
C SER A 122 7.01 8.89 11.74
N TRP A 123 7.01 9.82 10.80
CA TRP A 123 7.68 11.12 10.99
C TRP A 123 6.97 12.28 10.29
N HIS A 124 7.20 13.47 10.83
CA HIS A 124 6.80 14.74 10.24
C HIS A 124 7.97 15.71 10.28
N GLY A 125 8.43 16.14 9.11
CA GLY A 125 9.68 16.89 8.99
C GLY A 125 10.85 16.12 9.62
N HIS A 126 11.52 16.72 10.59
CA HIS A 126 12.63 16.10 11.33
C HIS A 126 12.20 15.28 12.56
N LYS A 127 10.92 15.35 12.98
CA LYS A 127 10.42 14.68 14.19
C LYS A 127 9.99 13.24 13.89
N ARG A 128 10.50 12.27 14.66
CA ARG A 128 10.25 10.82 14.48
C ARG A 128 9.49 10.24 15.68
N SER A 129 8.58 9.31 15.43
CA SER A 129 7.89 8.49 16.43
C SER A 129 7.76 7.05 15.95
N ARG A 130 7.81 6.08 16.88
CA ARG A 130 7.40 4.69 16.60
C ARG A 130 5.90 4.61 16.87
N TYR A 131 5.13 4.08 15.93
CA TYR A 131 3.73 3.78 16.19
C TYR A 131 3.60 2.29 16.49
N ALA A 132 2.83 1.92 17.51
CA ALA A 132 2.48 0.53 17.76
C ALA A 132 1.26 0.21 16.89
N SER A 133 1.39 -0.70 15.93
CA SER A 133 0.24 -1.21 15.18
C SER A 133 -0.80 -1.79 16.14
N ALA A 134 -1.94 -1.12 16.27
CA ALA A 134 -3.04 -1.53 17.16
C ALA A 134 -3.73 -2.84 16.72
N GLY A 135 -3.32 -3.44 15.59
CA GLY A 135 -3.93 -4.65 15.02
C GLY A 135 -3.22 -5.97 15.32
N LYS A 136 -1.93 -6.00 15.66
CA LYS A 136 -1.15 -7.26 15.70
C LYS A 136 -0.98 -7.90 17.09
N ARG A 137 -1.47 -7.27 18.17
CA ARG A 137 -1.28 -7.76 19.55
C ARG A 137 -2.45 -8.55 20.14
N ARG A 138 -3.49 -8.87 19.37
CA ARG A 138 -4.66 -9.59 19.91
C ARG A 138 -4.47 -11.10 20.09
N HIS A 139 -3.45 -11.70 19.49
CA HIS A 139 -3.27 -13.16 19.60
C HIS A 139 -2.31 -13.64 20.70
N TYR A 140 -1.47 -12.77 21.27
CA TYR A 140 -0.50 -13.16 22.32
C TYR A 140 -0.83 -12.63 23.72
N THR A 141 -1.87 -11.79 23.88
CA THR A 141 -2.18 -11.16 25.17
C THR A 141 -3.23 -11.88 26.02
N ARG A 142 -3.63 -13.12 25.67
CA ARG A 142 -4.60 -13.91 26.46
C ARG A 142 -4.04 -15.11 27.23
N VAL A 143 -2.73 -15.41 27.13
CA VAL A 143 -2.14 -16.58 27.83
C VAL A 143 -1.32 -16.20 29.07
N ALA A 144 -0.90 -14.94 29.23
CA ALA A 144 0.00 -14.53 30.32
C ALA A 144 -0.70 -13.96 31.57
N ARG A 145 -2.00 -14.21 31.78
CA ARG A 145 -2.75 -13.73 32.97
C ARG A 145 -3.43 -14.82 33.79
N ASN A 146 -3.16 -16.10 33.54
CA ASN A 146 -3.86 -17.15 34.27
C ASN A 146 -3.02 -18.42 34.50
N SER A 147 -1.76 -18.26 34.91
CA SER A 147 -1.05 -19.34 35.60
C SER A 147 -0.89 -18.91 37.05
N ARG A 148 -1.68 -19.58 37.90
CA ARG A 148 -1.62 -19.53 39.36
C ARG A 148 -0.29 -20.02 39.89
#